data_AF-A0A222P0L5-F1
#
_entry.id   AF-A0A222P0L5-F1
#
_cell.length_a   1.000
_cell.length_b   1.000
_cell.length_c   1.000
_cell.angle_alpha   90.00
_cell.angle_beta   90.00
_cell.angle_gamma   90.00
#
_symmetry.space_group_name_H-M   'P 1'
#
loop_
_entity.id
_entity.type
_entity.pdbx_description
1 polymer ?
#
loop_
_entity_poly.entity_id
_entity_poly.type
_entity_poly.pdbx_seq_one_letter_code
_entity_poly.pdbx_strand_id
1 'polypeptide(L)'
;MADEEQSQEKTEQPSPKRLKEAREKGQVARSKDFNATLILLFSGSGIFLFGSYIAEQLMQMMRQAFDFNSQILKTPFVLLKQLYLIIQGDCGQLYLCCY
;
A
#
# COMPACT_ATOMS: atom_id res chain seq x y z
N MET A 1 28.09 -30.71 -3.22
CA MET A 1 29.45 -31.09 -3.67
C MET A 1 29.62 -30.51 -5.07
N ALA A 2 30.58 -29.65 -5.37
CA ALA A 2 31.71 -29.14 -4.61
C ALA A 2 32.16 -27.83 -5.29
N ASP A 3 32.45 -26.80 -4.49
CA ASP A 3 33.49 -25.80 -4.73
C ASP A 3 33.59 -24.93 -3.46
N GLU A 4 33.84 -25.59 -2.33
CA GLU A 4 34.28 -24.95 -1.09
C GLU A 4 35.75 -25.30 -0.85
N GLU A 5 36.64 -24.96 -1.79
CA GLU A 5 38.07 -25.00 -1.50
C GLU A 5 38.74 -23.73 -2.02
N GLN A 6 39.41 -23.03 -1.10
CA GLN A 6 40.50 -22.09 -1.37
C GLN A 6 40.18 -20.62 -1.72
N SER A 7 39.33 -19.96 -0.91
CA SER A 7 39.58 -18.55 -0.57
C SER A 7 40.52 -18.45 0.64
N GLN A 8 41.71 -19.02 0.47
CA GLN A 8 42.83 -18.77 1.37
C GLN A 8 43.29 -17.33 1.09
N GLU A 9 43.27 -16.49 2.13
CA GLU A 9 43.60 -15.06 2.10
C GLU A 9 44.88 -14.78 1.30
N LYS A 10 44.73 -14.46 0.02
CA LYS A 10 45.83 -13.97 -0.80
C LYS A 10 45.85 -12.45 -0.69
N THR A 11 46.49 -11.99 0.38
CA THR A 11 46.76 -10.58 0.75
C THR A 11 47.81 -9.94 -0.16
N GLU A 12 47.80 -10.25 -1.46
CA GLU A 12 48.70 -9.64 -2.44
C GLU A 12 47.92 -8.65 -3.30
N GLN A 13 48.45 -7.43 -3.37
CA GLN A 13 47.88 -6.39 -4.23
C GLN A 13 47.75 -6.92 -5.67
N PRO A 14 46.63 -6.67 -6.35
CA PRO A 14 46.40 -7.21 -7.68
C PRO A 14 47.51 -6.76 -8.63
N SER A 15 48.31 -7.73 -9.11
CA SER A 15 49.37 -7.52 -10.10
C SER A 15 48.85 -6.71 -11.30
N PRO A 16 49.67 -5.83 -11.91
CA PRO A 16 49.27 -4.99 -13.03
C PRO A 16 48.70 -5.77 -14.23
N LYS A 17 49.04 -7.07 -14.37
CA LYS A 17 48.41 -7.98 -15.34
C LYS A 17 46.94 -8.24 -15.05
N ARG A 18 46.55 -8.44 -13.78
CA ARG A 18 45.14 -8.64 -13.39
C ARG A 18 44.30 -7.38 -13.57
N LEU A 19 44.88 -6.20 -13.32
CA LEU A 19 44.23 -4.90 -13.59
C LEU A 19 44.01 -4.65 -15.09
N LYS A 20 44.98 -5.03 -15.93
CA LYS A 20 44.83 -4.98 -17.39
C LYS A 20 43.79 -5.98 -17.88
N GLU A 21 43.84 -7.23 -17.43
CA GLU A 21 42.83 -8.24 -17.77
C GLU A 21 41.42 -7.85 -17.30
N ALA A 22 41.27 -7.19 -16.15
CA ALA A 22 39.97 -6.69 -15.68
C ALA A 22 39.41 -5.56 -16.56
N ARG A 23 40.28 -4.67 -17.06
CA ARG A 23 39.90 -3.63 -18.05
C ARG A 23 39.60 -4.21 -19.42
N GLU A 24 40.41 -5.15 -19.89
CA GLU A 24 40.23 -5.82 -21.20
C GLU A 24 38.98 -6.69 -21.23
N LYS A 25 38.64 -7.37 -20.12
CA LYS A 25 37.39 -8.11 -19.94
C LYS A 25 36.17 -7.20 -19.75
N GLY A 26 36.33 -5.88 -19.77
CA GLY A 26 35.23 -4.94 -19.61
C GLY A 26 34.52 -5.06 -18.26
N GLN A 27 35.23 -5.46 -17.19
CA GLN A 27 34.69 -5.44 -15.84
C GLN A 27 34.66 -4.00 -15.32
N VAL A 28 33.86 -3.15 -15.95
CA VAL A 28 33.45 -1.85 -15.39
C VAL A 28 32.56 -2.19 -14.20
N ALA A 29 33.14 -2.21 -12.99
CA ALA A 29 32.47 -2.31 -11.70
C ALA A 29 31.09 -2.99 -11.73
N ARG A 30 31.04 -4.25 -12.14
CA ARG A 30 29.81 -5.05 -11.96
C ARG A 30 29.73 -5.34 -10.46
N SER A 31 29.18 -4.40 -9.68
CA SER A 31 28.90 -4.64 -8.28
C SER A 31 28.02 -5.88 -8.20
N LYS A 32 28.43 -6.86 -7.40
CA LYS A 32 27.69 -8.12 -7.20
C LYS A 32 26.22 -7.87 -6.82
N ASP A 33 25.92 -6.67 -6.32
CA ASP A 33 24.62 -6.27 -5.77
C ASP A 33 23.86 -5.23 -6.63
N PHE A 34 24.28 -4.96 -7.87
CA PHE A 34 23.59 -3.99 -8.73
C PHE A 34 22.12 -4.38 -8.96
N ASN A 35 21.86 -5.66 -9.23
CA ASN A 35 20.51 -6.16 -9.44
C ASN A 35 19.66 -6.05 -8.15
N ALA A 36 20.23 -6.41 -7.00
CA ALA A 36 19.54 -6.30 -5.71
C ALA A 36 19.20 -4.85 -5.38
N THR A 37 20.10 -3.90 -5.70
CA THR A 37 19.89 -2.47 -5.49
C THR A 37 18.78 -1.93 -6.38
N LEU A 38 18.75 -2.33 -7.66
CA LEU A 38 17.66 -1.98 -8.57
C LEU A 38 16.32 -2.52 -8.07
N ILE A 39 16.26 -3.79 -7.66
CA ILE A 39 15.03 -4.40 -7.13
C ILE A 39 14.53 -3.64 -5.89
N LEU A 40 15.42 -3.29 -4.96
CA LEU A 40 15.08 -2.50 -3.77
C LEU A 40 14.57 -1.10 -4.14
N LEU A 41 15.22 -0.43 -5.09
CA LEU A 41 14.79 0.88 -5.59
C LEU A 41 13.41 0.82 -6.22
N PHE A 42 13.17 -0.13 -7.12
CA PHE A 42 11.87 -0.26 -7.80
C PHE A 42 10.75 -0.71 -6.85
N SER A 43 11.02 -1.67 -5.97
CA SER A 43 10.06 -2.14 -4.97
C SER A 43 9.71 -1.03 -3.97
N GLY A 44 10.73 -0.35 -3.43
CA GLY A 44 10.55 0.77 -2.52
C GLY A 44 9.81 1.94 -3.19
N SER A 45 10.16 2.28 -4.42
CA SER A 45 9.48 3.35 -5.17
C SER A 45 8.04 2.97 -5.52
N GLY A 46 7.78 1.71 -5.87
CA GLY A 46 6.42 1.21 -6.12
C GLY A 46 5.55 1.32 -4.88
N ILE A 47 6.05 0.88 -3.73
CA ILE A 47 5.33 1.01 -2.45
C ILE A 47 5.14 2.49 -2.08
N PHE A 48 6.13 3.35 -2.34
CA PHE A 48 6.02 4.78 -2.05
C PHE A 48 4.93 5.48 -2.88
N LEU A 49 4.82 5.14 -4.17
CA LEU A 49 3.84 5.73 -5.09
C LEU A 49 2.44 5.15 -4.93
N PHE A 50 2.32 3.83 -4.74
CA PHE A 50 1.02 3.14 -4.67
C PHE A 50 0.54 2.88 -3.22
N GLY A 51 1.36 3.16 -2.21
CA GLY A 51 1.06 2.84 -0.82
C GLY A 51 -0.18 3.55 -0.27
N SER A 52 -0.34 4.84 -0.59
CA SER A 52 -1.54 5.61 -0.20
C SER A 52 -2.81 5.04 -0.84
N TYR A 53 -2.76 4.72 -2.13
CA TYR A 53 -3.88 4.13 -2.86
C TYR A 53 -4.30 2.79 -2.26
N ILE A 54 -3.34 1.90 -1.96
CA ILE A 54 -3.63 0.61 -1.33
C ILE A 54 -4.24 0.81 0.06
N ALA A 55 -3.72 1.73 0.86
CA ALA A 55 -4.22 2.02 2.19
C ALA A 55 -5.65 2.60 2.15
N GLU A 56 -5.94 3.50 1.23
CA GLU A 56 -7.27 4.08 1.03
C GLU A 56 -8.29 3.01 0.64
N GLN A 57 -7.95 2.16 -0.32
CA GLN A 57 -8.83 1.06 -0.74
C GLN A 57 -9.10 0.08 0.40
N LEU A 58 -8.09 -0.25 1.21
CA LEU A 58 -8.27 -1.10 2.39
C LEU A 58 -9.20 -0.44 3.42
N MET A 59 -9.05 0.86 3.67
CA MET A 59 -9.94 1.60 4.56
C MET A 59 -11.37 1.67 4.02
N GLN A 60 -11.56 1.84 2.72
CA GLN A 60 -12.89 1.81 2.10
C GLN A 60 -13.54 0.44 2.26
N MET A 61 -12.80 -0.64 2.01
CA MET A 61 -13.30 -2.01 2.23
C MET A 61 -13.71 -2.23 3.68
N MET A 62 -12.90 -1.80 4.65
CA MET A 62 -13.26 -1.89 6.06
C MET A 62 -14.54 -1.11 6.40
N ARG A 63 -14.66 0.13 5.91
CA ARG A 63 -15.86 0.95 6.11
C ARG A 63 -17.09 0.29 5.52
N GLN A 64 -17.00 -0.25 4.32
CA GLN A 64 -18.10 -0.97 3.68
C GLN A 64 -18.48 -2.21 4.49
N ALA A 65 -17.49 -3.01 4.93
CA ALA A 65 -17.75 -4.20 5.73
C ALA A 65 -18.50 -3.89 7.04
N PHE A 66 -18.18 -2.78 7.71
CA PHE A 66 -18.90 -2.34 8.90
C PHE A 66 -20.24 -1.66 8.59
N ASP A 67 -20.35 -0.90 7.49
CA ASP A 67 -21.58 -0.17 7.15
C ASP A 67 -22.67 -1.08 6.56
N PHE A 68 -22.31 -2.14 5.83
CA PHE A 68 -23.28 -3.15 5.36
C PHE A 68 -24.14 -3.73 6.50
N ASN A 69 -23.55 -3.96 7.67
CA ASN A 69 -24.28 -4.45 8.84
C ASN A 69 -25.14 -3.32 9.48
N SER A 70 -24.64 -2.08 9.46
CA SER A 70 -25.32 -0.92 10.04
C SER A 70 -26.54 -0.45 9.23
N GLN A 71 -26.50 -0.54 7.90
CA GLN A 71 -27.60 -0.14 7.01
C GLN A 71 -28.83 -1.04 7.19
N ILE A 72 -28.63 -2.36 7.34
CA ILE A 72 -29.72 -3.34 7.58
C ILE A 72 -30.42 -3.09 8.93
N LEU A 73 -29.67 -2.63 9.94
CA LEU A 73 -30.21 -2.28 11.26
C LEU A 73 -30.93 -0.91 11.27
N LYS A 74 -30.53 0.01 10.39
CA LYS A 74 -31.06 1.37 10.32
C LYS A 74 -32.32 1.50 9.46
N THR A 75 -32.55 0.62 8.48
CA THR A 75 -33.73 0.70 7.59
C THR A 75 -35.08 0.72 8.31
N PRO A 76 -35.39 -0.15 9.31
CA PRO A 76 -36.65 -0.04 10.03
C PRO A 76 -36.70 1.21 10.93
N PHE A 77 -35.59 1.63 11.54
CA PHE A 77 -35.54 2.77 12.47
C PHE A 77 -35.62 4.13 11.76
N VAL A 78 -34.97 4.28 10.59
CA VAL A 78 -34.97 5.52 9.80
C VAL A 78 -36.36 5.76 9.21
N LEU A 79 -37.03 4.71 8.71
CA LEU A 79 -38.41 4.80 8.25
C LEU A 79 -39.35 5.22 9.38
N LEU A 80 -39.21 4.64 10.57
CA LEU A 80 -40.03 5.00 11.74
C LEU A 80 -39.83 6.46 12.17
N LYS A 81 -38.58 6.96 12.18
CA LYS A 81 -38.25 8.35 12.52
C LYS A 81 -38.79 9.34 11.50
N GLN A 82 -38.70 9.00 10.21
CA GLN A 82 -39.20 9.84 9.12
C GLN A 82 -40.74 9.88 9.11
N LEU A 83 -41.40 8.77 9.45
CA LEU A 83 -42.85 8.69 9.61
C LEU A 83 -43.33 9.50 10.84
N TYR A 84 -42.60 9.46 11.96
CA TYR A 84 -42.89 10.29 13.14
C TYR A 84 -42.79 11.80 12.87
N LEU A 85 -41.76 12.23 12.11
CA LEU A 85 -41.59 13.63 11.73
C LEU A 85 -42.70 14.12 10.78
N ILE A 86 -43.18 13.29 9.86
CA ILE A 86 -44.31 13.62 8.99
C ILE A 86 -45.59 13.78 9.81
N ILE A 87 -45.85 12.89 10.77
CA ILE A 87 -47.02 12.98 11.66
C ILE A 87 -46.96 14.23 12.57
N GLN A 88 -45.78 14.65 13.03
CA GLN A 88 -45.63 15.91 13.79
C GLN A 88 -45.64 17.17 12.92
N GLY A 89 -45.21 17.09 11.66
CA GLY A 89 -45.14 18.21 10.73
C GLY A 89 -46.50 18.83 10.38
N ASP A 90 -47.56 18.01 10.36
CA ASP A 90 -48.91 18.49 10.00
C ASP A 90 -49.74 18.99 11.19
N CYS A 91 -49.29 18.81 12.44
CA CYS A 91 -50.03 19.28 13.61
C CYS A 91 -49.82 20.79 13.89
N GLY A 92 -48.74 21.38 13.37
CA GLY A 92 -48.45 22.81 13.53
C GLY A 92 -49.28 23.73 12.62
N GLN A 93 -49.68 23.27 11.44
CA GLN A 93 -50.41 24.08 10.47
C GLN A 93 -51.93 24.15 10.75
N LEU A 94 -52.49 23.13 11.43
CA LEU A 94 -53.93 23.12 11.77
C LEU A 94 -54.30 24.05 12.94
N TYR A 95 -53.35 24.39 13.83
CA TYR A 95 -53.62 25.31 14.96
C TYR A 95 -53.76 26.78 14.53
N LEU A 96 -53.25 27.16 13.35
CA LEU A 96 -53.45 28.51 12.78
C LEU A 96 -54.72 28.64 11.92
N CYS A 97 -55.41 27.54 11.62
CA CYS A 97 -56.69 27.57 10.89
C CYS A 97 -57.92 27.63 11.83
N CYS A 98 -57.69 27.60 13.15
CA CYS A 98 -58.74 27.69 14.18
C CYS A 98 -58.73 29.03 14.96
N TYR A 99 -58.06 30.07 14.45
CA TYR A 99 -58.14 31.44 15.01
C TYR A 99 -58.49 32.47 13.95
#